data_AF-A0A7Y0TNV3-F1
#
_entry.id   AF-A0A7Y0TNV3-F1
#
_cell.length_a   1.000
_cell.length_b   1.000
_cell.length_c   1.000
_cell.angle_alpha   90.00
_cell.angle_beta   90.00
_cell.angle_gamma   90.00
#
_symmetry.space_group_name_H-M   'P 1'
#
loop_
_entity.id
_entity.type
_entity.pdbx_description
1 polymer ?
#
loop_
_entity_poly.entity_id
_entity_poly.type
_entity_poly.pdbx_seq_one_letter_code
_entity_poly.pdbx_strand_id
1 'polypeptide(L)'
;MLQELSATLAGSFSLGWSHYVTLLTISNADERRFYEIEAGENSWDVRELDRQISASLYERLALSRDKEEIRQLSQKRLVVEKPADVIKNPFVLEFLDLEEKSY
;
A
#
# COMPACT_ATOMS: atom_id res chain seq x y z
N MET A 1 7.51 3.47 -28.23
CA MET A 1 7.99 2.19 -27.65
C MET A 1 8.52 2.35 -26.23
N LEU A 2 9.65 3.04 -25.97
CA LEU A 2 10.20 3.16 -24.60
C LEU A 2 9.29 3.95 -23.62
N GLN A 3 8.66 5.04 -24.10
CA GLN A 3 7.74 5.84 -23.27
C GLN A 3 6.45 5.11 -22.90
N GLU A 4 5.99 4.18 -23.74
CA GLU A 4 4.78 3.40 -23.45
C GLU A 4 5.06 2.32 -22.41
N LEU A 5 6.24 1.71 -22.45
CA LEU A 5 6.69 0.76 -21.45
C LEU A 5 6.82 1.42 -20.07
N SER A 6 7.39 2.64 -19.99
CA SER A 6 7.50 3.36 -18.72
C SER A 6 6.13 3.74 -18.14
N ALA A 7 5.18 4.17 -18.96
CA ALA A 7 3.83 4.53 -18.50
C ALA A 7 3.06 3.29 -17.99
N THR A 8 3.22 2.16 -18.67
CA THR A 8 2.59 0.88 -18.27
C THR A 8 3.16 0.39 -16.94
N LEU A 9 4.48 0.47 -16.76
CA LEU A 9 5.16 0.08 -15.52
C LEU A 9 4.80 1.02 -14.36
N ALA A 10 4.69 2.32 -14.60
CA ALA A 10 4.27 3.27 -13.57
C ALA A 10 2.86 2.96 -13.04
N GLY A 11 1.95 2.45 -13.88
CA GLY A 11 0.61 2.01 -13.46
C GLY A 11 0.57 0.66 -12.74
N SER A 12 1.67 -0.11 -12.76
CA SER A 12 1.75 -1.41 -12.09
C SER A 12 2.21 -1.34 -10.64
N PHE A 13 2.88 -0.26 -10.23
CA PHE A 13 3.35 -0.07 -8.86
C PHE A 13 2.45 0.93 -8.15
N SER A 14 1.70 0.47 -7.16
CA SER A 14 0.81 1.33 -6.36
C SER A 14 1.48 1.85 -5.08
N LEU A 15 2.60 1.25 -4.67
CA LEU A 15 3.31 1.58 -3.42
C LEU A 15 4.70 2.14 -3.66
N GLY A 16 5.27 2.76 -2.63
CA GLY A 16 6.67 3.19 -2.63
C GLY A 16 7.63 1.99 -2.62
N TRP A 17 8.86 2.21 -3.11
CA TRP A 17 9.89 1.16 -3.17
C TRP A 17 10.16 0.48 -1.82
N SER A 18 10.17 1.26 -0.74
CA SER A 18 10.41 0.73 0.62
C SER A 18 9.35 -0.29 1.06
N HIS A 19 8.08 -0.12 0.67
CA HIS A 19 7.04 -1.11 0.92
C HIS A 19 7.35 -2.42 0.20
N TYR A 20 7.77 -2.35 -1.06
CA TYR A 20 8.14 -3.54 -1.83
C TYR A 20 9.34 -4.27 -1.21
N VAL A 21 10.34 -3.55 -0.70
CA VAL A 21 11.45 -4.17 0.04
C VAL A 21 10.95 -4.95 1.25
N THR A 22 10.01 -4.40 2.03
CA THR A 22 9.39 -5.11 3.16
C THR A 22 8.58 -6.32 2.68
N LEU A 23 7.76 -6.17 1.64
CA LEU A 23 6.94 -7.25 1.08
C LEU A 23 7.77 -8.40 0.51
N LEU A 24 8.98 -8.13 0.01
CA LEU A 24 9.90 -9.17 -0.48
C LEU A 24 10.43 -10.10 0.62
N THR A 25 10.36 -9.69 1.90
CA THR A 25 10.70 -10.55 3.04
C THR A 25 9.68 -11.68 3.26
N ILE A 26 8.47 -11.52 2.72
CA ILE A 26 7.38 -12.50 2.84
C ILE A 26 7.55 -13.57 1.78
N SER A 27 7.74 -14.83 2.21
CA SER A 27 7.94 -15.97 1.31
C SER A 27 6.67 -16.40 0.57
N ASN A 28 5.51 -16.27 1.21
CA ASN A 28 4.23 -16.69 0.65
C ASN A 28 3.69 -15.62 -0.32
N ALA A 29 3.41 -16.03 -1.56
CA ALA A 29 2.92 -15.13 -2.60
C ALA A 29 1.51 -14.58 -2.31
N ASP A 30 0.63 -15.39 -1.70
CA ASP A 30 -0.74 -14.97 -1.38
C ASP A 30 -0.75 -13.95 -0.24
N GLU A 31 0.07 -14.19 0.79
CA GLU A 31 0.28 -13.28 1.91
C GLU A 31 0.89 -11.96 1.44
N ARG A 32 1.92 -12.02 0.59
CA ARG A 32 2.55 -10.83 0.01
C ARG A 32 1.54 -9.98 -0.76
N ARG A 33 0.73 -10.60 -1.61
CA ARG A 33 -0.30 -9.93 -2.40
C ARG A 33 -1.39 -9.31 -1.52
N PHE A 34 -1.77 -9.99 -0.45
CA PHE A 34 -2.71 -9.46 0.54
C PHE A 34 -2.19 -8.17 1.16
N TYR A 35 -0.96 -8.17 1.68
CA TYR A 35 -0.39 -6.98 2.30
C TYR A 35 -0.11 -5.86 1.29
N GLU A 36 0.21 -6.16 0.03
CA GLU A 36 0.35 -5.16 -1.04
C GLU A 36 -0.95 -4.39 -1.27
N ILE A 37 -2.08 -5.11 -1.35
CA ILE A 37 -3.39 -4.51 -1.58
C ILE A 37 -3.83 -3.71 -0.36
N GLU A 38 -3.77 -4.30 0.84
CA GLU A 38 -4.18 -3.64 2.07
C GLU A 38 -3.33 -2.39 2.39
N ALA A 39 -2.02 -2.43 2.11
CA ALA A 39 -1.17 -1.26 2.28
C ALA A 39 -1.55 -0.11 1.34
N GLY A 40 -1.98 -0.43 0.11
CA GLY A 40 -2.47 0.56 -0.85
C GLY A 40 -3.84 1.12 -0.47
N GLU A 41 -4.77 0.27 -0.07
CA GLU A 41 -6.15 0.65 0.25
C GLU A 41 -6.24 1.45 1.55
N ASN A 42 -5.49 1.04 2.58
CA ASN A 42 -5.48 1.73 3.88
C ASN A 42 -4.39 2.81 3.98
N SER A 43 -3.66 3.09 2.90
CA SER A 43 -2.55 4.05 2.88
C SER A 43 -1.55 3.82 4.02
N TRP A 44 -1.19 2.56 4.28
CA TRP A 44 -0.23 2.22 5.33
C TRP A 44 1.14 2.78 4.98
N ASP A 45 1.82 3.39 5.96
CA ASP A 45 3.24 3.66 5.84
C ASP A 45 4.06 2.36 6.00
N VAL A 46 5.37 2.44 5.78
CA VAL A 46 6.25 1.27 5.85
C VAL A 46 6.28 0.66 7.25
N ARG A 47 6.13 1.48 8.31
CA ARG A 47 6.17 1.02 9.70
C ARG A 47 4.88 0.32 10.08
N GLU A 48 3.75 0.82 9.61
CA GLU A 48 2.45 0.21 9.81
C GLU A 48 2.35 -1.11 9.03
N LEU A 49 2.84 -1.15 7.78
CA LEU A 49 2.97 -2.41 7.03
C LEU A 49 3.78 -3.45 7.82
N ASP A 50 4.96 -3.07 8.32
CA ASP A 50 5.82 -3.96 9.10
C ASP A 50 5.14 -4.43 10.42
N ARG A 51 4.40 -3.54 11.07
CA ARG A 51 3.60 -3.87 12.25
C ARG A 51 2.49 -4.87 11.94
N GLN A 52 1.77 -4.70 10.83
CA GLN A 52 0.69 -5.60 10.44
C GLN A 52 1.21 -6.99 10.04
N ILE A 53 2.37 -7.04 9.36
CA ILE A 53 3.09 -8.28 9.06
C ILE A 53 3.50 -8.97 10.36
N SER A 54 4.13 -8.24 11.28
CA SER A 54 4.55 -8.75 12.59
C SER A 54 3.38 -9.22 13.46
N ALA A 55 2.20 -8.63 13.29
CA ALA A 55 0.97 -9.05 13.96
C ALA A 55 0.27 -10.23 13.27
N SER A 56 0.83 -10.76 12.18
CA SER A 56 0.31 -11.89 11.40
C SER A 56 -1.16 -11.71 11.01
N LEU A 57 -1.54 -10.50 10.58
CA LEU A 57 -2.91 -10.16 10.20
C LEU A 57 -3.49 -11.14 9.19
N TYR A 58 -2.69 -11.49 8.16
CA TYR A 58 -3.07 -12.46 7.14
C TYR A 58 -3.45 -13.83 7.74
N GLU A 59 -2.60 -14.40 8.58
CA GLU A 59 -2.85 -15.71 9.21
C GLU A 59 -4.09 -15.69 10.10
N ARG A 60 -4.30 -14.61 10.86
CA ARG A 60 -5.51 -14.47 11.69
C ARG A 60 -6.77 -14.42 10.84
N LEU A 61 -6.74 -13.70 9.71
CA LEU A 61 -7.87 -13.65 8.79
C LEU A 61 -8.08 -15.00 8.11
N ALA A 62 -7.01 -15.68 7.69
CA ALA A 62 -7.06 -17.01 7.09
C ALA A 62 -7.61 -18.09 8.04
N LEU A 63 -7.42 -17.93 9.35
CA LEU A 63 -8.00 -18.78 10.38
C LEU A 63 -9.45 -18.40 10.72
N SER A 64 -9.82 -17.12 10.57
CA SER A 64 -11.12 -16.59 11.01
C SER A 64 -12.19 -16.50 9.92
N ARG A 65 -11.83 -16.39 8.64
CA ARG A 65 -12.76 -16.32 7.51
C ARG A 65 -12.47 -17.48 6.55
N ASP A 66 -13.54 -18.06 5.99
CA ASP A 66 -13.44 -19.07 4.95
C ASP A 66 -12.48 -18.58 3.84
N LYS A 67 -11.46 -19.39 3.54
CA LYS A 67 -10.32 -19.10 2.63
C LYS A 67 -10.71 -18.47 1.29
N GLU A 68 -11.96 -18.67 0.87
CA GLU A 68 -12.51 -18.18 -0.38
C GLU A 68 -12.72 -16.65 -0.43
N GLU A 69 -13.01 -16.00 0.70
CA GLU A 69 -13.16 -14.52 0.73
C GLU A 69 -11.82 -13.80 0.65
N ILE A 70 -10.76 -14.36 1.26
CA ILE A 70 -9.40 -13.80 1.21
C ILE A 70 -8.84 -13.89 -0.20
N ARG A 71 -9.15 -14.98 -0.92
CA ARG A 71 -8.84 -15.14 -2.34
C ARG A 71 -9.57 -14.14 -3.22
N GLN A 72 -10.78 -13.70 -2.83
CA GLN A 72 -11.50 -12.64 -3.53
C GLN A 72 -10.96 -11.24 -3.23
N LEU A 73 -10.57 -10.97 -1.98
CA LEU A 73 -9.93 -9.71 -1.56
C LEU A 73 -8.57 -9.51 -2.25
N SER A 74 -7.77 -10.56 -2.40
CA SER A 74 -6.50 -10.46 -3.14
C SER A 74 -6.70 -10.21 -4.64
N GLN A 75 -7.89 -10.47 -5.19
CA GLN A 75 -8.18 -10.36 -6.62
C GLN A 75 -8.91 -9.06 -7.01
N LYS A 76 -9.64 -8.44 -6.09
CA LYS A 76 -10.38 -7.21 -6.38
C LYS A 76 -9.65 -6.01 -5.81
N ARG A 77 -9.13 -5.15 -6.70
CA ARG A 77 -8.86 -3.74 -6.40
C ARG A 77 -10.18 -3.16 -5.86
N LEU A 78 -10.23 -2.79 -4.58
CA LEU A 78 -11.41 -2.15 -4.02
C LEU A 78 -11.52 -0.76 -4.67
N VAL A 79 -12.50 -0.60 -5.56
CA VAL A 79 -12.86 0.71 -6.11
C VAL A 79 -13.50 1.49 -4.97
N VAL A 80 -12.74 2.36 -4.33
CA VAL A 80 -13.23 3.28 -3.29
C VAL A 80 -14.11 4.33 -3.97
N GLU A 81 -15.44 4.18 -3.86
CA GLU A 81 -16.45 5.06 -4.46
C GLU A 81 -16.77 6.33 -3.64
N LYS A 82 -16.09 6.57 -2.51
CA LYS A 82 -16.46 7.69 -1.61
C LYS A 82 -15.38 8.79 -1.55
N PRO A 83 -15.69 10.03 -1.98
CA PRO A 83 -14.75 11.16 -1.99
C PRO A 83 -14.46 11.78 -0.60
N ALA A 84 -14.87 11.13 0.49
CA ALA A 84 -14.69 11.65 1.86
C ALA A 84 -13.37 11.23 2.52
N ASP A 85 -12.64 10.25 1.96
CA ASP A 85 -11.37 9.75 2.53
C ASP A 85 -10.11 10.43 1.96
N VAL A 86 -10.26 11.49 1.16
CA VAL A 86 -9.15 12.16 0.45
C VAL A 86 -8.33 13.09 1.34
N ILE A 87 -8.72 13.34 2.59
CA ILE A 87 -8.01 14.28 3.47
C ILE A 87 -7.35 13.52 4.61
N LYS A 88 -6.07 13.15 4.44
CA LYS A 88 -5.08 12.99 5.53
C LYS A 88 -3.67 12.77 4.99
N ASN A 89 -2.99 13.86 4.64
CA ASN A 89 -1.70 14.26 5.22
C ASN A 89 -1.06 15.34 4.34
N PRO A 90 -1.06 16.63 4.75
CA PRO A 90 -0.14 17.58 4.17
C PRO A 90 1.28 17.15 4.57
N PHE A 91 2.08 16.71 3.60
CA PHE A 91 3.52 16.57 3.77
C PHE A 91 4.09 17.94 4.14
N VAL A 92 4.38 18.16 5.42
CA VAL A 92 5.11 19.33 5.88
C VAL A 92 6.55 19.18 5.38
N LEU A 93 6.91 19.96 4.37
CA LEU A 93 8.28 20.16 3.88
C LEU A 93 9.03 21.09 4.85
N GLU A 94 9.29 20.62 6.07
CA GLU A 94 10.16 21.30 7.07
C GLU A 94 11.66 21.23 6.71
N PHE A 95 12.02 20.67 5.54
CA PHE A 95 13.40 20.40 5.17
C PHE A 95 14.03 21.46 4.25
N LEU A 96 13.23 22.37 3.71
CA LEU A 96 13.75 23.52 3.00
C LEU A 96 13.71 24.68 3.99
N ASP A 97 14.88 25.15 4.42
CA ASP A 97 15.07 26.39 5.21
C ASP A 97 14.75 27.62 4.34
N LEU A 98 13.61 27.57 3.64
CA LEU A 98 13.13 28.61 2.77
C LEU A 98 12.39 29.60 3.65
N GLU A 99 13.02 30.75 3.85
CA GLU A 99 12.36 31.92 4.42
C GLU A 99 11.05 32.20 3.66
N GLU A 100 9.96 32.15 4.40
CA GLU A 100 8.64 32.56 3.92
C GLU A 100 8.69 34.08 3.72
N LYS A 101 8.99 34.52 2.49
CA LYS A 101 8.77 35.91 2.11
C LYS A 101 7.28 36.15 2.02
N SER A 102 6.70 36.62 3.11
CA SER A 102 5.42 37.31 3.09
C SER A 102 5.61 38.74 2.57
N TYR A 103 4.89 39.07 1.50
CA TYR A 103 4.73 40.35 0.79
C TYR A 103 5.74 40.69 -0.31
#